data_AF-A0A970WIT9-F1
#
_entry.id   AF-A0A970WIT9-F1
#
_cell.length_a   1.000
_cell.length_b   1.000
_cell.length_c   1.000
_cell.angle_alpha   90.00
_cell.angle_beta   90.00
_cell.angle_gamma   90.00
#
_symmetry.space_group_name_H-M   'P 1'
#
loop_
_entity.id
_entity.type
_entity.pdbx_description
1 polymer ?
#
loop_
_entity_poly.entity_id
_entity_poly.type
_entity_poly.pdbx_seq_one_letter_code
_entity_poly.pdbx_strand_id
1 'polypeptide(L)'
;MNRMDRRRFLVSSSSAALAAGTFSVPALIAGSPNETVRVAVLGNGNKAREHSGILNRLNAAGEPYKLAAISEVDSVRLEQAQKMFKPEKLYN
;
A
#
# COMPACT_ATOMS: atom_id res chain seq x y z
N MET A 1 8.50 -24.23 -17.24
CA MET A 1 7.91 -22.88 -17.10
C MET A 1 6.64 -22.81 -17.95
N ASN A 2 5.46 -22.79 -17.33
CA ASN A 2 4.20 -22.61 -18.07
C ASN A 2 4.08 -21.14 -18.51
N ARG A 3 4.30 -20.88 -19.81
CA ARG A 3 4.17 -19.55 -20.41
C ARG A 3 2.70 -19.13 -20.33
N MET A 4 2.38 -18.10 -19.55
CA MET A 4 1.05 -17.48 -19.58
C MET A 4 0.86 -16.82 -20.94
N ASP A 5 -0.10 -17.32 -21.72
CA ASP A 5 -0.56 -16.62 -22.92
C ASP A 5 -1.73 -15.70 -22.57
N ARG A 6 -2.03 -14.75 -23.46
CA ARG A 6 -3.10 -13.76 -23.27
C ARG A 6 -4.47 -14.39 -23.03
N ARG A 7 -4.78 -15.53 -23.63
CA ARG A 7 -6.07 -16.21 -23.47
C ARG A 7 -6.18 -16.83 -22.09
N ARG A 8 -5.12 -17.47 -21.59
CA ARG A 8 -5.10 -18.01 -20.23
C ARG A 8 -5.23 -16.91 -19.18
N PHE A 9 -4.58 -15.75 -19.39
CA PHE A 9 -4.74 -14.57 -18.52
C PHE A 9 -6.17 -14.02 -18.54
N LEU A 10 -6.80 -13.93 -19.72
CA LEU A 10 -8.17 -13.45 -19.84
C LEU A 10 -9.16 -14.40 -19.15
N VAL A 11 -9.04 -15.71 -19.38
CA VAL A 11 -9.90 -16.72 -18.74
C VAL A 11 -9.74 -16.68 -17.22
N SER A 12 -8.51 -16.61 -16.69
CA SER A 12 -8.31 -16.50 -15.24
C SER A 12 -8.86 -15.20 -14.66
N SER A 13 -8.77 -14.09 -15.41
CA SER A 13 -9.29 -12.78 -14.98
C SER A 13 -10.81 -12.76 -14.97
N SER A 14 -11.47 -13.38 -15.96
CA SER A 14 -12.93 -13.48 -16.03
C SER A 14 -13.51 -14.32 -14.89
N SER A 15 -12.86 -15.42 -14.51
CA SER A 15 -13.28 -16.25 -13.37
C SER A 15 -13.10 -15.52 -12.03
N ALA A 16 -12.06 -14.70 -11.88
CA ALA A 16 -11.84 -13.88 -10.68
C ALA A 16 -12.90 -12.76 -10.54
N ALA A 17 -13.34 -12.16 -11.65
CA ALA A 17 -14.34 -11.10 -11.64
C ALA A 17 -15.73 -11.61 -11.18
N LEU A 18 -16.11 -12.84 -11.53
CA LEU A 18 -17.37 -13.44 -11.07
C LEU A 18 -17.35 -13.77 -9.58
N ALA A 19 -16.21 -14.19 -9.04
CA ALA A 19 -16.04 -14.41 -7.60
C ALA A 19 -16.03 -13.09 -6.80
N ALA A 20 -15.55 -11.98 -7.39
CA ALA A 20 -15.58 -10.66 -6.76
C ALA A 20 -17.01 -10.12 -6.59
N GLY A 21 -17.95 -10.49 -7.46
CA GLY A 21 -19.36 -10.06 -7.38
C GLY A 21 -20.12 -10.62 -6.17
N THR A 22 -19.63 -11.69 -5.53
CA THR A 22 -20.20 -12.26 -4.30
C THR A 22 -19.60 -11.70 -3.02
N PHE A 23 -18.51 -10.91 -3.12
CA PHE A 23 -18.01 -10.16 -1.97
C PHE A 23 -18.79 -8.85 -1.89
N SER A 24 -19.63 -8.75 -0.87
CA SER A 24 -20.30 -7.51 -0.44
C SER A 24 -19.42 -6.28 -0.66
N VAL A 25 -19.98 -5.23 -1.26
CA VAL A 25 -19.35 -3.91 -1.35
C VAL A 25 -18.85 -3.55 0.07
N PRO A 26 -17.57 -3.23 0.27
CA PRO A 26 -17.08 -2.86 1.59
C PRO A 26 -17.91 -1.69 2.09
N ALA A 27 -18.59 -1.88 3.23
CA ALA A 27 -19.24 -0.77 3.90
C ALA A 27 -18.16 0.29 4.17
N LEU A 28 -18.44 1.54 3.77
CA LEU A 28 -17.61 2.68 4.15
C LEU A 28 -17.83 2.90 5.65
N ILE A 29 -17.08 2.18 6.47
CA ILE A 29 -17.05 2.39 7.91
C ILE A 29 -16.28 3.69 8.11
N ALA A 30 -16.99 4.76 8.45
CA ALA A 30 -16.37 5.99 8.91
C ALA A 30 -15.63 5.66 10.21
N GLY A 31 -14.29 5.76 10.18
CA GLY A 31 -13.47 5.63 11.38
C GLY A 31 -13.86 6.67 12.44
N SER A 32 -13.47 6.44 13.69
CA SER A 32 -13.76 7.39 14.76
C SER A 32 -13.08 8.74 14.46
N PRO A 33 -13.71 9.90 14.74
CA PRO A 33 -13.17 11.24 14.40
C PRO A 33 -11.76 11.56 14.92
N ASN A 34 -11.27 10.76 15.89
CA ASN A 34 -9.95 10.92 16.51
C ASN A 34 -9.03 9.71 16.29
N GLU A 35 -9.40 8.79 15.40
CA GLU A 35 -8.61 7.60 15.14
C GLU A 35 -7.45 7.91 14.19
N THR A 36 -6.22 7.60 14.61
CA THR A 36 -5.05 7.72 13.74
C THR A 36 -4.98 6.54 12.78
N VAL A 37 -5.09 6.83 11.49
CA VAL A 37 -4.89 5.86 10.41
C VAL A 37 -3.39 5.59 10.26
N ARG A 38 -2.97 4.38 10.69
CA ARG A 38 -1.60 3.90 10.53
C ARG A 38 -1.47 3.15 9.21
N VAL A 39 -0.63 3.69 8.31
CA VAL A 39 -0.44 3.16 6.96
C VAL A 39 0.91 2.45 6.85
N ALA A 40 0.90 1.25 6.27
CA ALA A 40 2.10 0.57 5.82
C ALA A 40 2.20 0.66 4.29
N VAL A 41 3.41 0.90 3.78
CA VAL A 41 3.67 0.99 2.33
C VAL A 41 4.54 -0.18 1.90
N LEU A 42 4.13 -0.87 0.84
CA LEU A 42 4.89 -1.96 0.23
C LEU A 42 5.63 -1.45 -1.01
N GLY A 43 6.94 -1.63 -0.99
CA GLY A 43 7.90 -1.08 -1.96
C GLY A 43 8.28 0.37 -1.68
N ASN A 44 9.35 0.82 -2.33
CA ASN A 44 9.88 2.19 -2.29
C ASN A 44 10.18 2.73 -3.70
N GLY A 45 9.36 2.35 -4.69
CA GLY A 45 9.39 2.93 -6.04
C GLY A 45 8.81 4.35 -6.10
N ASN A 46 8.78 4.97 -7.29
CA ASN A 46 8.35 6.36 -7.46
C ASN A 46 6.98 6.66 -6.84
N LYS A 47 5.98 5.80 -7.06
CA LYS A 47 4.65 5.98 -6.48
C LYS A 47 4.62 5.80 -4.97
N ALA A 48 5.29 4.78 -4.44
CA ALA A 48 5.41 4.59 -3.00
C ALA A 48 6.05 5.80 -2.31
N ARG A 49 7.08 6.41 -2.93
CA ARG A 49 7.73 7.63 -2.43
C ARG A 49 6.78 8.84 -2.43
N GLU A 50 6.02 9.02 -3.51
CA GLU A 50 5.01 10.09 -3.61
C GLU A 50 3.95 9.96 -2.51
N HIS A 51 3.40 8.76 -2.33
CA HIS A 51 2.41 8.47 -1.28
C HIS A 51 2.98 8.63 0.13
N SER A 52 4.18 8.10 0.39
CA SER A 52 4.86 8.26 1.70
C SER A 52 5.13 9.72 2.02
N GLY A 53 5.53 10.51 1.01
CA GLY A 53 5.73 11.95 1.15
C GLY A 53 4.42 12.73 1.39
N ILE A 54 3.30 12.30 0.82
CA ILE A 54 1.97 12.85 1.13
C ILE A 54 1.59 12.54 2.56
N LEU A 55 1.72 11.28 3.00
CA LEU A 55 1.40 10.87 4.37
C LEU A 55 2.20 11.65 5.42
N ASN A 56 3.50 11.86 5.19
CA ASN A 56 4.32 12.67 6.08
C ASN A 56 3.89 14.14 6.12
N ARG A 57 3.47 14.71 4.99
CA ARG A 57 2.94 16.08 4.93
C ARG A 57 1.61 16.22 5.66
N LEU A 58 0.70 15.26 5.49
CA LEU A 58 -0.58 15.22 6.20
C LEU A 58 -0.36 15.11 7.71
N ASN A 59 0.51 14.19 8.15
CA ASN A 59 0.87 14.05 9.56
C ASN A 59 1.44 15.36 10.14
N ALA A 60 2.34 16.02 9.40
CA ALA A 60 2.92 17.30 9.82
C ALA A 60 1.90 18.45 9.88
N ALA A 61 0.82 18.36 9.09
CA ALA A 61 -0.31 19.29 9.13
C ALA A 61 -1.32 18.99 10.25
N GLY A 62 -1.10 17.96 11.07
CA GLY A 62 -2.00 17.55 12.15
C GLY A 62 -3.15 16.64 11.70
N GLU A 63 -3.13 16.18 10.44
CA GLU A 63 -4.10 15.21 9.95
C GLU A 63 -3.84 13.82 10.55
N PRO A 64 -4.87 12.98 10.75
CA PRO A 64 -4.77 11.74 11.51
C PRO A 64 -4.14 10.58 10.71
N TYR A 65 -3.15 10.85 9.86
CA TYR A 65 -2.47 9.84 9.05
C TYR A 65 -1.02 9.68 9.49
N LYS A 66 -0.58 8.44 9.73
CA LYS A 66 0.80 8.15 10.10
C LYS A 66 1.38 7.04 9.25
N LEU A 67 2.55 7.28 8.67
CA LEU A 67 3.35 6.25 8.03
C LEU A 67 4.00 5.38 9.10
N ALA A 68 3.42 4.20 9.33
CA ALA A 68 3.84 3.29 10.39
C ALA A 68 4.98 2.36 9.91
N ALA A 69 4.92 1.88 8.67
CA ALA A 69 5.90 0.92 8.17
C ALA A 69 6.18 1.05 6.68
N ILE A 70 7.39 0.67 6.28
CA ILE A 70 7.74 0.42 4.88
C ILE A 70 8.33 -0.99 4.78
N SER A 71 7.87 -1.76 3.78
CA SER A 71 8.46 -3.03 3.40
C SER A 71 9.10 -2.91 2.02
N GLU A 72 10.33 -3.38 1.82
CA GLU A 72 10.98 -3.37 0.50
C GLU A 72 12.02 -4.48 0.41
N VAL A 73 12.02 -5.21 -0.71
CA VAL A 73 12.88 -6.39 -0.93
C VAL A 73 14.32 -6.01 -1.27
N ASP A 74 14.50 -4.80 -1.81
CA ASP A 74 15.81 -4.23 -2.11
C ASP A 74 16.29 -3.43 -0.88
N SER A 75 17.33 -3.96 -0.22
CA SER A 75 17.88 -3.36 1.00
C SER A 75 18.39 -1.94 0.81
N VAL A 76 18.95 -1.60 -0.36
CA VAL A 76 19.42 -0.24 -0.66
C VAL A 76 18.23 0.71 -0.73
N ARG A 77 17.14 0.28 -1.36
CA ARG A 77 15.90 1.07 -1.41
C ARG A 77 15.23 1.18 -0.05
N LEU A 78 15.28 0.14 0.78
CA LEU A 78 14.73 0.17 2.14
C LEU A 78 15.50 1.17 3.02
N GLU A 79 16.83 1.19 2.95
CA GLU A 79 17.66 2.18 3.65
C GLU A 79 17.40 3.61 3.18
N GLN A 80 17.22 3.82 1.86
CA GLN A 80 16.82 5.12 1.34
C GLN A 80 15.46 5.55 1.90
N ALA A 81 14.51 4.62 1.99
CA ALA A 81 13.20 4.88 2.57
C ALA A 81 13.30 5.31 4.05
N GLN A 82 14.15 4.64 4.83
CA GLN A 82 14.41 4.97 6.23
C GLN A 82 14.90 6.41 6.40
N LYS A 83 15.89 6.80 5.60
CA LYS A 83 16.49 8.14 5.67
C LYS A 83 15.50 9.24 5.30
N MET A 84 14.68 8.99 4.27
CA MET A 84 13.75 9.99 3.74
C MET A 84 12.49 10.15 4.56
N PHE A 85 11.86 9.03 4.93
CA PHE A 85 10.50 9.04 5.48
C PHE A 85 10.45 8.76 6.97
N LYS A 86 11.52 8.19 7.55
CA LYS A 86 11.62 7.83 8.97
C LYS A 86 10.38 7.07 9.49
N PRO A 87 9.97 5.97 8.83
CA PRO A 87 8.84 5.18 9.30
C PRO A 87 9.15 4.58 10.69
N GLU A 88 8.11 4.23 11.46
CA GLU A 88 8.30 3.62 12.78
C GLU A 88 8.96 2.23 12.69
N LYS A 89 8.67 1.49 11.61
CA LYS A 89 9.20 0.15 11.36
C LYS A 89 9.61 -0.05 9.91
N LEU A 90 10.56 -0.96 9.71
CA LEU A 90 11.02 -1.41 8.40
C LEU A 90 10.95 -2.92 8.33
N TYR A 91 10.57 -3.43 7.17
CA TYR A 91 10.52 -4.85 6.87
C TYR A 91 11.23 -5.11 5.53
N ASN A 92 11.96 -6.21 5.47
CA ASN A 92 12.58 -6.71 4.24
C ASN A 92 11.86 -7.98 3.84
#